data_AF-A0A392Q5V1-F1
#
_entry.id   AF-A0A392Q5V1-F1
#
_cell.length_a   1.000
_cell.length_b   1.000
_cell.length_c   1.000
_cell.angle_alpha   90.00
_cell.angle_beta   90.00
_cell.angle_gamma   90.00
#
_symmetry.space_group_name_H-M   'P 1'
#
loop_
_entity.id
_entity.type
_entity.pdbx_description
1 polymer ?
#
loop_
_entity_poly.entity_id
_entity_poly.type
_entity_poly.pdbx_seq_one_letter_code
_entity_poly.pdbx_strand_id
1 'polypeptide(L)'
;MWIEGGSNFSLVPFPVTRLLENPPITVYSDTFHRLKSFKVIGSCNGLICLIRERIRSLSFVRTIDCQYLFDFWNPSIRMMSVNLVEFRYTIRHTDWPQFGIFKFTFGCDDATNTYKVVAYRVEGGDENNKKSSGKSEVKVFNVG
;
A
#
# COMPACT_ATOMS: atom_id res chain seq x y z
N MET A 1 -9.05 1.04 21.35
CA MET A 1 -7.63 0.80 21.66
C MET A 1 -6.90 0.71 20.34
N TRP A 2 -5.94 1.61 20.09
CA TRP A 2 -5.15 1.63 18.87
C TRP A 2 -3.95 0.71 19.09
N ILE A 3 -3.72 -0.24 18.20
CA ILE A 3 -2.42 -0.91 18.11
C ILE A 3 -1.67 -0.16 17.00
N GLU A 4 -0.93 0.89 17.35
CA GLU A 4 0.06 1.47 16.45
C GLU A 4 1.30 0.58 16.47
N GLY A 5 1.29 -0.49 15.69
CA GLY A 5 2.50 -1.25 15.36
C GLY A 5 3.30 -0.50 14.28
N GLY A 6 3.77 0.71 14.58
CA GLY A 6 4.49 1.54 13.62
C GLY A 6 5.97 1.16 13.54
N SER A 7 6.35 0.38 12.54
CA SER A 7 7.76 0.33 12.11
C SER A 7 8.08 1.62 11.36
N ASN A 8 9.12 2.32 11.77
CA ASN A 8 9.62 3.49 11.05
C ASN A 8 10.40 3.00 9.82
N PHE A 9 9.87 3.25 8.62
CA PHE A 9 10.57 2.96 7.37
C PHE A 9 11.27 4.22 6.87
N SER A 10 12.54 4.09 6.47
CA SER A 10 13.28 5.14 5.78
C SER A 10 13.49 4.73 4.33
N LEU A 11 13.20 5.62 3.38
CA LEU A 11 13.51 5.44 1.97
C LEU A 11 14.76 6.24 1.66
N VAL A 12 15.76 5.65 1.04
CA VAL A 12 17.01 6.37 0.74
C VAL A 12 17.28 6.22 -0.76
N PRO A 13 17.36 7.34 -1.52
CA PRO A 13 17.79 7.30 -2.90
C PRO A 13 19.22 6.75 -2.99
N PHE A 14 19.43 5.78 -3.88
CA PHE A 14 20.73 5.12 -4.03
C PHE A 14 21.13 5.04 -5.51
N PRO A 15 22.28 5.61 -5.92
CA PRO A 15 22.75 5.51 -7.30
C PRO A 15 23.10 4.07 -7.68
N VAL A 16 22.59 3.58 -8.82
CA VAL A 16 22.86 2.21 -9.29
C VAL A 16 24.35 1.96 -9.53
N THR A 17 25.09 2.94 -10.06
CA THR A 17 26.54 2.83 -10.28
C THR A 17 27.30 2.52 -9.00
N ARG A 18 26.91 3.17 -7.89
CA ARG A 18 27.48 2.91 -6.57
C ARG A 18 27.08 1.55 -5.99
N LEU A 19 26.01 0.93 -6.49
CA LEU A 19 25.58 -0.40 -6.03
C LEU A 19 26.53 -1.46 -6.56
N LEU A 20 26.95 -1.26 -7.81
CA LEU A 20 27.84 -2.16 -8.53
C LEU A 20 29.30 -2.02 -8.06
N GLU A 21 29.72 -0.80 -7.74
CA GLU A 21 31.10 -0.50 -7.34
C GLU A 21 31.40 -0.79 -5.85
N ASN A 22 30.36 -0.96 -5.03
CA ASN A 22 30.44 -1.21 -3.58
C ASN A 22 31.47 -0.34 -2.79
N PRO A 23 31.53 0.98 -2.99
CA PRO A 23 32.37 1.83 -2.15
C PRO A 23 31.78 1.95 -0.72
N PRO A 24 32.55 2.40 0.28
CA PRO A 24 32.02 2.80 1.58
C PRO A 24 31.05 4.00 1.41
N ILE A 25 29.86 3.91 1.98
CA ILE A 25 28.79 4.89 1.74
C ILE A 25 28.26 5.46 3.06
N THR A 26 28.19 6.79 3.12
CA THR A 26 27.46 7.52 4.16
C THR A 26 26.05 7.81 3.66
N VAL A 27 25.06 7.10 4.20
CA VAL A 27 23.65 7.35 3.92
C VAL A 27 23.19 8.56 4.73
N TYR A 28 22.96 9.70 4.06
CA TYR A 28 22.41 10.90 4.70
C TYR A 28 20.88 10.76 4.79
N SER A 29 20.41 10.25 5.93
CA SER A 29 18.98 10.21 6.25
C SER A 29 18.59 11.56 6.83
N ASP A 30 18.10 12.48 6.00
CA ASP A 30 17.57 13.77 6.48
C ASP A 30 16.14 14.05 5.98
N THR A 31 15.64 13.27 5.02
CA THR A 31 14.40 13.60 4.29
C THR A 31 13.17 12.77 4.65
N PHE A 32 13.31 11.69 5.45
CA PHE A 32 12.19 10.75 5.71
C PHE A 32 11.74 10.67 7.16
N HIS A 33 12.32 11.47 8.05
CA HIS A 33 12.04 11.46 9.50
C HIS A 33 10.58 11.76 9.88
N ARG A 34 9.71 12.10 8.91
CA ARG A 34 8.32 12.52 9.14
C ARG A 34 7.25 11.60 8.57
N LEU A 35 7.58 10.61 7.74
CA LEU A 35 6.57 9.72 7.19
C LEU A 35 6.28 8.59 8.19
N LYS A 36 5.30 8.82 9.06
CA LYS A 36 4.83 7.81 10.00
C LYS A 36 4.13 6.67 9.24
N SER A 37 4.59 5.45 9.46
CA SER A 37 3.93 4.17 9.12
C SER A 37 3.29 4.12 7.72
N PHE A 38 4.12 4.01 6.69
CA PHE A 38 3.69 3.77 5.31
C PHE A 38 4.29 2.46 4.77
N LYS A 39 3.64 1.87 3.76
CA LYS A 39 4.20 0.78 2.95
C LYS A 39 4.35 1.25 1.51
N VAL A 40 5.34 0.74 0.79
CA VAL A 40 5.47 0.97 -0.66
C VAL A 40 4.64 -0.09 -1.38
N ILE A 41 3.75 0.33 -2.29
CA ILE A 41 2.94 -0.60 -3.08
C ILE A 41 3.47 -0.80 -4.51
N GLY A 42 4.34 0.11 -4.96
CA GLY A 42 4.96 0.05 -6.28
C GLY A 42 5.59 1.37 -6.70
N SER A 43 6.24 1.34 -7.87
CA SER A 43 6.84 2.51 -8.50
C SER A 43 6.60 2.51 -10.01
N CYS A 44 6.36 3.67 -10.60
CA CYS A 44 6.14 3.83 -12.03
C CYS A 44 6.60 5.22 -12.48
N ASN A 45 7.34 5.32 -13.59
CA ASN A 45 7.81 6.59 -14.18
C ASN A 45 8.51 7.54 -13.18
N GLY A 46 9.29 6.98 -12.25
CA GLY A 46 10.00 7.75 -11.22
C GLY A 46 9.13 8.21 -10.04
N LEU A 47 7.84 7.88 -10.01
CA LEU A 47 6.97 8.03 -8.86
C LEU A 47 6.94 6.74 -8.04
N ILE A 48 6.89 6.89 -6.72
CA ILE A 48 6.68 5.81 -5.76
C ILE A 48 5.29 6.00 -5.15
N CYS A 49 4.47 4.96 -5.18
CA CYS A 49 3.18 4.97 -4.51
C CYS A 49 3.30 4.37 -3.10
N LEU A 50 2.87 5.15 -2.12
CA LEU A 50 2.86 4.81 -0.71
C LEU A 50 1.42 4.57 -0.25
N ILE A 51 1.25 3.66 0.70
CA ILE A 51 -0.03 3.38 1.34
C ILE A 51 0.09 3.55 2.86
N ARG A 52 -0.90 4.23 3.44
CA ARG A 52 -1.13 4.27 4.89
C ARG A 52 -2.43 3.54 5.19
N GLU A 53 -2.36 2.56 6.09
CA GLU A 53 -3.50 1.75 6.48
C GLU A 53 -3.98 2.10 7.88
N ARG A 54 -5.29 2.13 8.07
CA ARG A 54 -5.97 2.28 9.36
C ARG A 54 -7.04 1.21 9.45
N ILE A 55 -6.79 0.21 10.30
CA ILE A 55 -7.71 -0.92 10.52
C ILE A 55 -8.27 -0.82 11.92
N ARG A 56 -9.60 -0.85 12.06
CA ARG A 56 -10.30 -0.81 13.34
C ARG A 56 -11.23 -2.01 13.48
N SER A 57 -11.02 -2.78 14.54
CA SER A 57 -11.98 -3.80 14.97
C SER A 57 -13.07 -3.15 15.82
N LEU A 58 -14.32 -3.24 15.37
CA LEU A 58 -15.50 -2.72 16.05
C LEU A 58 -16.25 -3.88 16.71
N SER A 59 -15.81 -4.25 17.92
CA SER A 59 -16.32 -5.42 18.65
C SER A 59 -17.84 -5.40 18.89
N PHE A 60 -18.44 -4.21 19.07
CA PHE A 60 -19.88 -4.07 19.31
C PHE A 60 -20.73 -4.53 18.11
N VAL A 61 -20.29 -4.22 16.89
CA VAL A 61 -21.00 -4.57 15.64
C VAL A 61 -20.38 -5.77 14.92
N ARG A 62 -19.37 -6.41 15.52
CA ARG A 62 -18.60 -7.51 14.95
C ARG A 62 -18.10 -7.26 13.52
N THR A 63 -17.59 -6.06 13.26
CA THR A 63 -17.03 -5.68 11.96
C THR A 63 -15.61 -5.15 12.08
N ILE A 64 -14.87 -5.23 10.98
CA ILE A 64 -13.57 -4.62 10.79
C ILE A 64 -13.74 -3.52 9.76
N ASP A 65 -13.38 -2.29 10.14
CA ASP A 65 -13.33 -1.13 9.27
C ASP A 65 -11.90 -0.93 8.78
N CYS A 66 -11.74 -0.89 7.46
CA CYS A 66 -10.45 -0.76 6.80
C CYS A 66 -10.43 0.53 5.98
N GLN A 67 -9.46 1.39 6.26
CA GLN A 67 -9.19 2.62 5.52
C GLN A 67 -7.76 2.59 4.97
N TYR A 68 -7.63 2.82 3.67
CA TYR A 68 -6.37 2.93 2.96
C TYR A 68 -6.26 4.30 2.30
N LEU A 69 -5.14 4.98 2.54
CA LEU A 69 -4.82 6.29 1.97
C LEU A 69 -3.57 6.14 1.09
N PHE A 70 -3.66 6.61 -0.14
CA PHE A 70 -2.58 6.52 -1.11
C PHE A 70 -1.92 7.89 -1.30
N ASP A 71 -0.59 7.89 -1.25
CA ASP A 71 0.25 9.07 -1.45
C ASP A 71 1.24 8.78 -2.59
N PHE A 72 1.61 9.79 -3.38
CA PHE A 72 2.70 9.70 -4.34
C PHE A 72 3.92 10.46 -3.86
N TRP A 73 5.07 9.83 -4.00
CA TRP A 73 6.35 10.44 -3.72
C TRP A 73 7.21 10.45 -4.98
N ASN A 74 7.70 11.63 -5.36
CA ASN A 74 8.71 11.80 -6.40
C ASN A 74 10.08 12.01 -5.74
N PRO A 75 10.99 11.01 -5.75
CA PRO A 75 12.29 11.13 -5.12
C PRO A 75 13.18 12.18 -5.79
N SER A 76 13.05 12.38 -7.10
CA SER A 76 13.90 13.25 -7.90
C SER A 76 13.69 14.73 -7.56
N ILE A 77 12.46 15.14 -7.27
CA ILE A 77 12.12 16.52 -6.87
C ILE A 77 11.78 16.64 -5.38
N ARG A 78 11.87 15.54 -4.62
CA ARG A 78 11.56 15.46 -3.18
C ARG A 78 10.15 15.96 -2.83
N MET A 79 9.19 15.82 -3.73
CA MET A 79 7.80 16.23 -3.51
C MET A 79 6.91 15.04 -3.17
N MET A 80 5.98 15.27 -2.26
CA MET A 80 4.95 14.32 -1.85
C MET A 80 3.57 14.90 -2.18
N SER A 81 2.74 14.11 -2.85
CA SER A 81 1.32 14.36 -3.06
C SER A 81 0.53 13.44 -2.15
N VAL A 82 -0.15 14.00 -1.14
CA VAL A 82 -0.79 13.23 -0.06
C VAL A 82 -2.30 13.08 -0.26
N ASN A 83 -2.86 11.97 0.21
CA ASN A 83 -4.29 11.62 0.20
C ASN A 83 -4.92 11.70 -1.21
N LEU A 84 -4.21 11.21 -2.22
CA LEU A 84 -4.68 11.22 -3.61
C LEU A 84 -5.88 10.30 -3.83
N VAL A 85 -5.88 9.15 -3.17
CA VAL A 85 -7.00 8.21 -3.16
C VAL A 85 -7.28 7.78 -1.73
N GLU A 86 -8.56 7.69 -1.41
CA GLU A 86 -9.05 7.07 -0.21
C GLU A 86 -9.91 5.85 -0.58
N PHE A 87 -9.54 4.69 -0.04
CA PHE A 87 -10.33 3.47 -0.16
C PHE A 87 -10.75 2.99 1.22
N ARG A 88 -12.08 2.94 1.45
CA ARG A 88 -12.67 2.43 2.69
C ARG A 88 -13.58 1.25 2.40
N TYR A 89 -13.56 0.27 3.28
CA TYR A 89 -14.57 -0.78 3.31
C TYR A 89 -14.71 -1.36 4.71
N THR A 90 -15.89 -1.93 4.96
CA THR A 90 -16.19 -2.65 6.19
C THR A 90 -16.43 -4.11 5.85
N ILE A 91 -15.91 -5.03 6.66
CA ILE A 91 -16.11 -6.47 6.53
C ILE A 91 -16.57 -7.04 7.87
N ARG A 92 -17.48 -8.02 7.85
CA ARG A 92 -17.91 -8.70 9.08
C ARG A 92 -16.79 -9.63 9.53
N HIS A 93 -16.63 -9.82 10.85
CA HIS A 93 -15.65 -10.78 11.37
C HIS A 93 -15.86 -12.20 10.83
N THR A 94 -17.10 -12.57 10.49
CA THR A 94 -17.45 -13.87 9.90
C THR A 94 -16.88 -14.06 8.49
N ASP A 95 -16.70 -12.96 7.76
CA ASP A 95 -16.32 -12.97 6.35
C ASP A 95 -14.81 -12.73 6.19
N TRP A 96 -14.15 -12.23 7.25
CA TRP A 96 -12.71 -12.00 7.30
C TRP A 96 -11.85 -13.23 6.95
N PRO A 97 -12.14 -14.44 7.48
CA PRO A 97 -11.37 -15.64 7.14
C PRO A 97 -11.44 -15.96 5.64
N GLN A 98 -12.54 -15.59 4.98
CA GLN A 98 -12.79 -15.89 3.58
C GLN A 98 -12.12 -14.89 2.65
N PHE A 99 -12.29 -13.57 2.88
CA PHE A 99 -11.87 -12.55 1.91
C PHE A 99 -10.56 -11.84 2.24
N GLY A 100 -10.04 -11.94 3.47
CA GLY A 100 -8.82 -11.25 3.89
C GLY A 100 -8.82 -9.73 3.64
N ILE A 101 -7.63 -9.12 3.75
CA ILE A 101 -7.40 -7.73 3.38
C ILE A 101 -7.10 -7.58 1.88
N PHE A 102 -7.44 -6.43 1.30
CA PHE A 102 -7.00 -6.11 -0.04
C PHE A 102 -5.48 -6.02 -0.11
N LYS A 103 -4.95 -6.53 -1.22
CA LYS A 103 -3.59 -6.28 -1.71
C LYS A 103 -3.67 -5.17 -2.75
N PHE A 104 -2.54 -4.51 -2.98
CA PHE A 104 -2.47 -3.33 -3.84
C PHE A 104 -1.29 -3.42 -4.79
N THR A 105 -1.46 -2.87 -5.98
CA THR A 105 -0.40 -2.59 -6.94
C THR A 105 -0.64 -1.25 -7.60
N PHE A 106 0.41 -0.71 -8.23
CA PHE A 106 0.46 0.63 -8.78
C PHE A 106 1.13 0.62 -10.15
N GLY A 107 0.58 1.37 -11.10
CA GLY A 107 1.15 1.52 -12.44
C GLY A 107 0.59 2.71 -13.20
N CYS A 108 1.00 2.85 -14.45
CA CYS A 108 0.47 3.83 -15.41
C CYS A 108 -0.29 3.09 -16.51
N ASP A 109 -1.42 3.64 -16.92
CA ASP A 109 -2.08 3.24 -18.17
C ASP A 109 -1.61 4.17 -19.28
N ASP A 110 -0.77 3.65 -20.17
CA ASP A 110 -0.16 4.41 -21.25
C ASP A 110 -1.20 4.93 -22.26
N ALA A 111 -2.34 4.25 -22.41
CA ALA A 111 -3.38 4.68 -23.35
C ALA A 111 -4.09 5.95 -22.86
N THR A 112 -4.23 6.12 -21.55
CA THR A 112 -4.87 7.29 -20.94
C THR A 112 -3.88 8.26 -20.31
N ASN A 113 -2.59 7.88 -20.23
CA ASN A 113 -1.54 8.59 -19.51
C ASN A 113 -1.94 8.95 -18.07
N THR A 114 -2.61 8.02 -17.39
CA THR A 114 -3.06 8.19 -16.00
C THR A 114 -2.48 7.11 -15.11
N TYR A 115 -2.10 7.50 -13.90
CA TYR A 115 -1.67 6.53 -12.91
C TYR A 115 -2.87 5.82 -12.31
N LYS A 116 -2.69 4.53 -11.98
CA LYS A 116 -3.75 3.69 -11.42
C LYS A 116 -3.25 2.93 -10.21
N VAL A 117 -4.11 2.83 -9.21
CA VAL A 117 -3.97 1.90 -8.10
C VAL A 117 -4.99 0.79 -8.30
N VAL A 118 -4.53 -0.45 -8.23
CA VAL A 118 -5.40 -1.64 -8.30
C VAL A 118 -5.43 -2.29 -6.94
N ALA A 119 -6.62 -2.34 -6.34
CA ALA A 119 -6.89 -3.11 -5.14
C ALA A 119 -7.48 -4.46 -5.55
N TYR A 120 -6.93 -5.56 -5.04
CA TYR A 120 -7.45 -6.88 -5.32
C TYR A 120 -7.43 -7.79 -4.08
N ARG A 121 -8.39 -8.69 -4.00
CA ARG A 121 -8.40 -9.81 -3.04
C ARG A 121 -9.08 -11.02 -3.67
N VAL A 122 -8.69 -12.19 -3.20
CA VAL A 122 -9.24 -13.47 -3.64
C VAL A 122 -9.77 -14.16 -2.39
N GLU A 123 -10.95 -14.76 -2.52
CA GLU A 123 -11.50 -15.60 -1.46
C GLU A 123 -10.56 -16.79 -1.23
N GLY A 124 -9.94 -16.83 -0.04
CA GLY A 124 -9.11 -17.95 0.39
C GLY A 124 -10.01 -19.14 0.68
N GLY A 125 -9.73 -20.28 0.06
CA GLY A 125 -10.25 -21.56 0.55
C GLY A 125 -9.55 -21.89 1.86
N ASP A 126 -10.29 -22.32 2.88
CA ASP A 126 -9.72 -22.87 4.11
C ASP A 126 -8.58 -23.85 3.77
N GLU A 127 -7.42 -23.72 4.41
CA GLU A 127 -6.33 -24.70 4.26
C GLU A 127 -6.78 -26.13 4.62
N ASN A 128 -7.89 -26.26 5.38
CA ASN A 128 -8.50 -27.52 5.79
C ASN A 128 -9.70 -27.97 4.93
N ASN A 129 -10.16 -27.16 3.96
CA ASN A 129 -11.29 -27.53 3.12
C ASN A 129 -11.09 -27.02 1.68
N LYS A 130 -10.80 -27.95 0.77
CA LYS A 130 -10.61 -27.73 -0.68
C LYS A 130 -11.89 -27.26 -1.38
N LYS A 131 -12.35 -26.05 -1.10
CA LYS A 131 -13.30 -25.34 -1.96
C LYS A 131 -13.06 -23.84 -1.89
N SER A 132 -11.97 -23.40 -2.53
CA SER A 132 -11.87 -22.01 -2.97
C SER A 132 -13.04 -21.75 -3.92
N SER A 133 -13.93 -20.80 -3.59
CA SER A 133 -15.02 -20.45 -4.50
C SER A 133 -14.51 -19.78 -5.79
N GLY A 134 -13.24 -19.34 -5.79
CA GLY A 134 -12.59 -18.66 -6.92
C GLY A 134 -13.04 -17.21 -7.07
N LYS A 135 -13.82 -16.68 -6.13
CA LYS A 135 -14.33 -15.31 -6.19
C LYS A 135 -13.20 -14.31 -5.94
N SER A 136 -12.98 -13.44 -6.91
CA SER A 136 -12.04 -12.33 -6.83
C SER A 136 -12.78 -11.00 -6.82
N GLU A 137 -12.31 -10.06 -6.02
CA GLU A 137 -12.76 -8.66 -6.07
C GLU A 137 -11.59 -7.80 -6.51
N VAL A 138 -11.82 -6.95 -7.51
CA VAL A 138 -10.83 -6.01 -8.05
C VAL A 138 -11.46 -4.62 -8.13
N LYS A 139 -10.73 -3.60 -7.68
CA LYS A 139 -11.10 -2.18 -7.82
C LYS A 139 -9.93 -1.42 -8.41
N VAL A 140 -10.22 -0.54 -9.35
CA VAL A 140 -9.22 0.30 -10.03
C VAL A 140 -9.54 1.76 -9.73
N PHE A 141 -8.54 2.49 -9.28
CA PHE A 141 -8.63 3.91 -8.95
C PHE A 141 -7.71 4.69 -9.89
N ASN A 142 -8.24 5.69 -10.58
CA ASN A 142 -7.43 6.65 -11.34
C ASN A 142 -6.85 7.69 -10.39
N VAL A 143 -5.59 8.04 -10.58
CA VAL A 143 -4.82 8.87 -9.66
C VAL A 143 -4.04 9.89 -10.49
N GLY A 144 -4.69 11.01 -10.79
CA GLY A 144 -4.19 12.01 -11.75
C GLY A 144 -4.86 11.90 -13.10
#